data_AF-B1XHZ9-F1
#
_entry.id   AF-B1XHZ9-F1
#
_cell.length_a   1.000
_cell.length_b   1.000
_cell.length_c   1.000
_cell.angle_alpha   90.00
_cell.angle_beta   90.00
_cell.angle_gamma   90.00
#
_symmetry.space_group_name_H-M   'P 1'
#
loop_
_entity.id
_entity.type
_entity.pdbx_description
1 polymer ?
#
loop_
_entity_poly.entity_id
_entity_poly.type
_entity_poly.pdbx_seq_one_letter_code
_entity_poly.pdbx_strand_id
1 'polypeptide(L)'
;MAVFDDIQSAGKGEVMVYAPYYPKNKQKTLPKALGLYQIGSVEGKRVIEKGESIPFVASWYVSKLPSEMTSCRLQFAAQADLSYSVTLPNHQFVDYLIDLLIGFGRDGAIDFPKDFYRELLGLKKE
;
A
#
# COMPACT_ATOMS: atom_id res chain seq x y z
N MET A 1 12.36 14.82 -1.28
CA MET A 1 13.38 13.78 -0.97
C MET A 1 12.73 12.77 -0.06
N ALA A 2 13.06 11.50 -0.25
CA ALA A 2 12.10 10.41 -0.31
C ALA A 2 11.52 9.97 1.05
N VAL A 3 10.18 10.01 1.16
CA VAL A 3 9.39 9.43 2.28
C VAL A 3 9.76 7.96 2.55
N PHE A 4 10.34 7.27 1.55
CA PHE A 4 10.65 5.85 1.63
C PHE A 4 12.10 5.50 1.94
N ASP A 5 13.04 6.44 1.93
CA ASP A 5 14.44 6.12 2.23
C ASP A 5 14.67 5.95 3.74
N ASP A 6 13.85 6.60 4.57
CA ASP A 6 13.93 6.55 6.03
C ASP A 6 13.01 5.49 6.68
N ILE A 7 12.27 4.70 5.89
CA ILE A 7 11.43 3.64 6.44
C ILE A 7 12.32 2.62 7.16
N GLN A 8 12.15 2.52 8.47
CA GLN A 8 12.73 1.46 9.27
C GLN A 8 12.09 0.13 8.86
N SER A 9 12.92 -0.83 8.45
CA SER A 9 12.44 -2.17 8.13
C SER A 9 11.90 -2.87 9.37
N ALA A 10 10.82 -3.63 9.19
CA ALA A 10 10.21 -4.41 10.26
C ALA A 10 11.16 -5.47 10.85
N GLY A 11 10.88 -5.88 12.08
CA GLY A 11 11.68 -6.88 12.78
C GLY A 11 11.56 -8.26 12.12
N LYS A 12 12.59 -9.11 12.30
CA LYS A 12 12.60 -10.48 11.74
C LYS A 12 11.38 -11.31 12.16
N GLY A 13 10.89 -11.14 13.39
CA GLY A 13 9.69 -11.82 13.89
C GLY A 13 8.44 -11.50 13.08
N GLU A 14 8.19 -10.21 12.82
CA GLU A 14 7.05 -9.77 12.01
C GLU A 14 7.17 -10.28 10.58
N VAL A 15 8.36 -10.18 9.98
CA VAL A 15 8.61 -10.69 8.63
C VAL A 15 8.30 -12.19 8.53
N MET A 16 8.67 -13.00 9.53
CA MET A 16 8.39 -14.44 9.53
C MET A 16 6.89 -14.77 9.59
N VAL A 17 6.09 -13.97 10.31
CA VAL A 17 4.64 -14.16 10.39
C VAL A 17 3.97 -13.89 9.04
N TYR A 18 4.48 -12.92 8.29
CA TYR A 18 3.93 -12.48 7.01
C TYR A 18 4.49 -13.25 5.80
N ALA A 19 5.74 -13.74 5.87
CA ALA A 19 6.42 -14.38 4.74
C ALA A 19 5.64 -15.51 4.03
N PRO A 20 4.86 -16.38 4.72
CA PRO A 20 4.11 -17.45 4.08
C PRO A 20 3.03 -16.97 3.09
N TYR A 21 2.57 -15.72 3.20
CA TYR A 21 1.53 -15.15 2.34
C TYR A 21 2.06 -14.63 1.00
N TYR A 22 3.40 -14.57 0.82
CA TYR A 22 4.01 -13.94 -0.35
C TYR A 22 4.99 -14.86 -1.07
N PRO A 23 5.04 -14.79 -2.42
CA PRO A 23 6.05 -15.48 -3.20
C PRO A 23 7.46 -14.92 -2.93
N LYS A 24 8.48 -15.72 -3.23
CA LYS A 24 9.89 -15.43 -2.91
C LYS A 24 10.41 -14.12 -3.49
N ASN A 25 9.91 -13.68 -4.64
CA ASN A 25 10.27 -12.40 -5.25
C ASN A 25 9.80 -11.19 -4.42
N LYS A 26 8.65 -11.30 -3.76
CA LYS A 26 8.08 -10.24 -2.90
C LYS A 26 8.67 -10.24 -1.48
N GLN A 27 9.15 -11.39 -0.99
CA GLN A 27 9.76 -11.51 0.35
C GLN A 27 10.98 -10.60 0.58
N LYS A 28 11.70 -10.19 -0.48
CA LYS A 28 12.83 -9.24 -0.35
C LYS A 28 12.39 -7.83 0.03
N THR A 29 11.21 -7.41 -0.43
CA THR A 29 10.65 -6.07 -0.16
C THR A 29 9.76 -6.06 1.09
N LEU A 30 9.30 -7.23 1.52
CA LEU A 30 8.41 -7.40 2.68
C LEU A 30 8.86 -6.65 3.95
N PRO A 31 10.13 -6.68 4.39
CA PRO A 31 10.54 -5.94 5.59
C PRO A 31 10.29 -4.44 5.49
N LYS A 32 10.53 -3.85 4.31
CA LYS A 32 10.29 -2.42 4.05
C LYS A 32 8.80 -2.12 3.92
N ALA A 33 8.02 -3.02 3.31
CA ALA A 33 6.57 -2.88 3.22
C ALA A 33 5.90 -2.94 4.60
N LEU A 34 6.34 -3.82 5.48
CA LEU A 34 5.89 -3.86 6.88
C LEU A 34 6.34 -2.62 7.65
N GLY A 35 7.55 -2.11 7.40
CA GLY A 35 7.99 -0.81 7.92
C GLY A 35 7.06 0.33 7.52
N LEU A 36 6.68 0.40 6.23
CA LEU A 36 5.69 1.36 5.73
C LEU A 36 4.33 1.13 6.38
N TYR A 37 3.91 -0.12 6.52
CA TYR A 37 2.65 -0.47 7.16
C TYR A 37 2.58 0.09 8.60
N GLN A 38 3.66 0.01 9.37
CA GLN A 38 3.75 0.54 10.73
C GLN A 38 3.64 2.09 10.79
N ILE A 39 3.98 2.81 9.72
CA ILE A 39 3.79 4.27 9.65
C ILE A 39 2.30 4.62 9.60
N GLY A 40 1.46 3.76 9.03
CA GLY A 40 0.01 3.95 8.99
C GLY A 40 -0.48 4.92 7.91
N SER A 41 0.41 5.48 7.09
CA SER A 41 0.04 6.38 6.00
C SER A 41 1.08 6.47 4.90
N VAL A 42 0.64 6.92 3.71
CA VAL A 42 1.49 7.24 2.58
C VAL A 42 0.87 8.35 1.74
N GLU A 43 1.68 9.29 1.30
CA GLU A 43 1.32 10.31 0.32
C GLU A 43 1.88 9.92 -1.05
N GLY A 44 1.06 10.07 -2.09
CA GLY A 44 1.43 9.67 -3.44
C GLY A 44 0.67 10.44 -4.51
N LYS A 45 0.84 10.01 -5.76
CA LYS A 45 0.12 10.57 -6.91
C LYS A 45 -0.33 9.44 -7.81
N ARG A 46 -1.64 9.38 -8.06
CA ARG A 46 -2.21 8.47 -9.05
C ARG A 46 -1.84 8.94 -10.45
N VAL A 47 -1.08 8.14 -11.18
CA VAL A 47 -0.72 8.46 -12.56
C VAL A 47 -1.92 8.22 -13.47
N ILE A 48 -2.32 9.25 -14.22
CA ILE A 48 -3.41 9.19 -15.20
C ILE A 48 -2.80 9.16 -16.60
N GLU A 49 -3.20 8.19 -17.42
CA GLU A 49 -2.74 8.12 -18.80
C GLU A 49 -3.15 9.38 -19.56
N LYS A 50 -2.17 10.09 -20.14
CA LYS A 50 -2.36 11.34 -20.90
C LYS A 50 -3.03 12.48 -20.11
N GLY A 51 -3.02 12.41 -18.78
CA GLY A 51 -3.59 13.43 -17.90
C GLY A 51 -2.62 13.86 -16.80
N GLU A 52 -3.05 14.80 -15.97
CA GLU A 52 -2.30 15.19 -14.78
C GLU A 52 -2.44 14.14 -13.67
N SER A 53 -1.34 13.83 -13.00
CA SER A 53 -1.36 12.91 -11.85
C SER A 53 -2.12 13.53 -10.69
N ILE A 54 -2.99 12.75 -10.06
CA ILE A 54 -3.87 13.22 -8.98
C ILE A 54 -3.21 12.91 -7.63
N PRO A 55 -2.84 13.89 -6.79
CA PRO A 55 -2.28 13.63 -5.47
C PRO A 55 -3.29 12.94 -4.56
N PHE A 56 -2.81 12.00 -3.75
CA PHE A 56 -3.61 11.32 -2.74
C PHE A 56 -2.87 11.18 -1.41
N VAL A 57 -3.64 11.01 -0.35
CA VAL A 57 -3.20 10.54 0.96
C VAL A 57 -3.94 9.24 1.25
N ALA A 58 -3.19 8.18 1.55
CA ALA A 58 -3.75 6.92 2.03
C ALA A 58 -3.36 6.70 3.49
N SER A 59 -4.31 6.26 4.31
CA SER A 59 -4.10 6.01 5.75
C SER A 59 -4.86 4.79 6.21
N TRP A 60 -4.33 4.10 7.22
CA TRP A 60 -4.88 2.87 7.76
C TRP A 60 -4.53 2.71 9.24
N TYR A 61 -5.27 1.85 9.92
CA TYR A 61 -4.91 1.41 11.27
C TYR A 61 -4.06 0.15 11.19
N VAL A 62 -3.00 0.13 11.98
CA VAL A 62 -2.07 -1.00 12.05
C VAL A 62 -2.67 -2.13 12.86
N SER A 63 -2.92 -3.26 12.21
CA SER A 63 -3.27 -4.54 12.83
C SER A 63 -2.05 -5.45 12.96
N LYS A 64 -2.06 -6.41 13.89
CA LYS A 64 -0.87 -7.19 14.25
C LYS A 64 -0.76 -8.50 13.47
N LEU A 65 -1.89 -9.03 13.01
CA LEU A 65 -1.96 -10.34 12.37
C LEU A 65 -2.26 -10.23 10.88
N PRO A 66 -1.64 -11.08 10.03
CA PRO A 66 -1.90 -11.08 8.59
C PRO A 66 -3.38 -11.33 8.23
N SER A 67 -4.09 -12.11 9.06
CA SER A 67 -5.50 -12.47 8.85
C SER A 67 -6.49 -11.41 9.36
N GLU A 68 -6.05 -10.43 10.14
CA GLU A 68 -6.93 -9.36 10.62
C GLU A 68 -7.35 -8.47 9.46
N MET A 69 -8.54 -7.88 9.54
CA MET A 69 -8.99 -6.92 8.55
C MET A 69 -8.31 -5.57 8.77
N THR A 70 -7.85 -4.98 7.68
CA THR A 70 -7.29 -3.62 7.64
C THR A 70 -8.19 -2.76 6.77
N SER A 71 -8.61 -1.60 7.31
CA SER A 71 -9.34 -0.59 6.54
C SER A 71 -8.37 0.50 6.11
N CYS A 72 -8.18 0.65 4.80
CA CYS A 72 -7.40 1.72 4.20
C CYS A 72 -8.36 2.78 3.66
N ARG A 73 -8.18 4.03 4.09
CA ARG A 73 -8.87 5.20 3.57
C ARG A 73 -7.95 5.91 2.58
N LEU A 74 -8.49 6.31 1.44
CA LEU A 74 -7.78 7.06 0.41
C LEU A 74 -8.54 8.35 0.08
N GLN A 75 -7.84 9.48 0.19
CA GLN A 75 -8.35 10.81 -0.11
C GLN A 75 -7.56 11.42 -1.26
N PHE A 76 -8.24 11.89 -2.30
CA PHE A 76 -7.62 12.62 -3.39
C PHE A 76 -7.65 14.13 -3.11
N ALA A 77 -6.53 14.83 -3.32
CA ALA A 77 -6.41 16.26 -3.00
C ALA A 77 -7.35 17.16 -3.82
N ALA A 78 -7.74 16.74 -5.02
CA ALA A 78 -8.64 17.49 -5.88
C ALA A 78 -10.10 17.53 -5.36
N GLN A 79 -10.46 16.65 -4.42
CA GLN A 79 -11.84 16.44 -3.96
C GLN A 79 -11.83 16.12 -2.46
N ALA A 80 -11.70 17.14 -1.62
CA ALA A 80 -11.59 16.99 -0.15
C ALA A 80 -12.78 16.24 0.48
N ASP A 81 -13.95 16.24 -0.17
CA ASP A 81 -15.16 15.57 0.32
C ASP A 81 -15.25 14.08 -0.08
N LEU A 82 -14.39 13.61 -1.00
CA LEU A 82 -14.41 12.24 -1.49
C LEU A 82 -13.29 11.42 -0.84
N SER A 83 -13.66 10.76 0.26
CA SER A 83 -12.86 9.67 0.85
C SER A 83 -13.39 8.32 0.35
N TYR A 84 -12.49 7.53 -0.24
CA TYR A 84 -12.77 6.13 -0.53
C TYR A 84 -12.20 5.28 0.60
N SER A 85 -12.80 4.12 0.87
CA SER A 85 -12.22 3.16 1.79
C SER A 85 -12.37 1.74 1.27
N VAL A 86 -11.37 0.91 1.58
CA VAL A 86 -11.37 -0.51 1.29
C VAL A 86 -11.00 -1.26 2.56
N THR A 87 -11.74 -2.33 2.85
CA THR A 87 -11.48 -3.21 3.98
C THR A 87 -11.20 -4.60 3.47
N LEU A 88 -10.01 -5.12 3.77
CA LEU A 88 -9.51 -6.40 3.26
C LEU A 88 -8.52 -7.03 4.25
N PRO A 89 -8.20 -8.33 4.14
CA PRO A 89 -7.22 -8.97 5.00
C PRO A 89 -5.87 -8.25 4.95
N ASN A 90 -5.24 -8.07 6.10
CA ASN A 90 -4.00 -7.30 6.24
C ASN A 90 -2.89 -7.84 5.32
N HIS A 91 -2.75 -9.16 5.19
CA HIS A 91 -1.79 -9.74 4.25
C HIS A 91 -2.03 -9.30 2.80
N GLN A 92 -3.28 -9.09 2.40
CA GLN A 92 -3.60 -8.60 1.06
C GLN A 92 -3.29 -7.10 0.97
N PHE A 93 -3.48 -6.33 2.05
CA PHE A 93 -3.11 -4.92 2.07
C PHE A 93 -1.60 -4.71 1.97
N VAL A 94 -0.84 -5.46 2.76
CA VAL A 94 0.62 -5.42 2.73
C VAL A 94 1.15 -5.89 1.37
N ASP A 95 0.46 -6.79 0.66
CA ASP A 95 0.81 -7.13 -0.72
C ASP A 95 0.78 -5.90 -1.65
N TYR A 96 -0.23 -5.04 -1.50
CA TYR A 96 -0.31 -3.79 -2.26
C TYR A 96 0.80 -2.80 -1.88
N LEU A 97 1.21 -2.76 -0.61
CA LEU A 97 2.36 -1.95 -0.19
C LEU A 97 3.68 -2.48 -0.76
N ILE A 98 3.84 -3.80 -0.88
CA ILE A 98 5.00 -4.40 -1.55
C ILE A 98 5.02 -3.97 -3.02
N ASP A 99 3.90 -4.09 -3.73
CA ASP A 99 3.81 -3.72 -5.14
C ASP A 99 4.02 -2.22 -5.37
N LEU A 100 3.52 -1.37 -4.47
CA LEU A 100 3.77 0.06 -4.48
C LEU A 100 5.27 0.36 -4.34
N LEU A 101 5.98 -0.28 -3.40
CA LEU A 101 7.42 -0.08 -3.23
C LEU A 101 8.24 -0.59 -4.42
N ILE A 102 7.84 -1.71 -5.02
CA ILE A 102 8.46 -2.23 -6.25
C ILE A 102 8.23 -1.26 -7.41
N GLY A 103 7.01 -0.76 -7.58
CA GLY A 103 6.66 0.24 -8.61
C GLY A 103 7.44 1.54 -8.44
N PHE A 104 7.54 2.04 -7.19
CA PHE A 104 8.35 3.20 -6.87
C PHE A 104 9.83 3.00 -7.26
N GLY A 105 10.41 1.84 -6.98
CA GLY A 105 11.79 1.53 -7.37
C GLY A 105 12.03 1.51 -8.89
N ARG A 106 10.98 1.29 -9.69
CA ARG A 106 11.05 1.26 -11.16
C ARG A 106 10.76 2.62 -11.79
N ASP A 107 9.69 3.27 -11.35
CA ASP A 107 9.09 4.41 -12.02
C ASP A 107 9.31 5.73 -11.27
N GLY A 108 9.80 5.68 -10.02
CA GLY A 108 9.98 6.85 -9.15
C GLY A 108 8.67 7.47 -8.63
N ALA A 109 7.53 6.89 -8.98
CA ALA A 109 6.20 7.35 -8.58
C ALA A 109 5.66 6.53 -7.41
N ILE A 110 5.12 7.22 -6.40
CA ILE A 110 4.39 6.59 -5.29
C ILE A 110 2.93 6.45 -5.73
N ASP A 111 2.58 5.28 -6.25
CA ASP A 111 1.24 4.98 -6.74
C ASP A 111 0.87 3.53 -6.40
N PHE A 112 -0.40 3.29 -6.11
CA PHE A 112 -0.89 1.94 -5.88
C PHE A 112 -1.05 1.18 -7.21
N PRO A 113 -0.94 -0.16 -7.20
CA PRO A 113 -1.22 -0.96 -8.39
C PRO A 113 -2.70 -0.81 -8.81
N LYS A 114 -2.98 -1.01 -10.10
CA LYS A 114 -4.34 -0.93 -10.65
C LYS A 114 -5.35 -1.80 -9.89
N ASP A 115 -4.93 -2.97 -9.43
CA ASP A 115 -5.80 -3.91 -8.71
C ASP A 115 -6.25 -3.36 -7.34
N PHE A 116 -5.43 -2.56 -6.65
CA PHE A 116 -5.85 -1.88 -5.43
C PHE A 116 -7.00 -0.89 -5.72
N TYR A 117 -6.88 -0.10 -6.78
CA TYR A 117 -7.94 0.83 -7.18
C TYR A 117 -9.23 0.11 -7.61
N ARG A 118 -9.13 -1.10 -8.17
CA ARG A 118 -10.32 -1.91 -8.45
C ARG A 118 -11.03 -2.34 -7.17
N GLU A 119 -10.29 -2.81 -6.18
CA GLU A 119 -10.85 -3.15 -4.86
C GLU A 119 -11.46 -1.91 -4.18
N LEU A 120 -10.77 -0.76 -4.24
CA LEU A 120 -11.26 0.52 -3.72
C LEU A 120 -12.59 0.97 -4.33
N LEU A 121 -12.80 0.66 -5.61
CA LEU A 121 -14.03 0.98 -6.35
C LEU A 121 -15.07 -0.15 -6.32
N GLY A 122 -14.82 -1.25 -5.60
CA GLY A 122 -15.72 -2.40 -5.53
C GLY A 122 -15.81 -3.22 -6.81
N LEU A 123 -14.86 -3.08 -7.74
CA LEU A 123 -14.83 -3.75 -9.06
C LEU A 123 -14.17 -5.13 -9.01
N LYS A 124 -14.57 -5.98 -8.05
CA LYS A 124 -14.01 -7.33 -7.86
C LYS A 124 -14.10 -8.15 -9.14
N LYS A 125 -13.07 -8.97 -9.42
CA LYS A 125 -13.15 -10.00 -10.47
C LYS A 125 -14.11 -11.08 -9.99
N GLU A 126 -15.17 -11.34 -10.77
CA GLU A 126 -15.97 -12.56 -10.70
C GLU A 126 -15.12 -13.79 -11.09
#